data_AF-A0A3A0V538-F1
#
_entry.id   AF-A0A3A0V538-F1
#
_cell.length_a   1.000
_cell.length_b   1.000
_cell.length_c   1.000
_cell.angle_alpha   90.00
_cell.angle_beta   90.00
_cell.angle_gamma   90.00
#
_symmetry.space_group_name_H-M   'P 1'
#
loop_
_entity.id
_entity.type
_entity.pdbx_description
1 polymer ?
#
loop_
_entity_poly.entity_id
_entity_poly.type
_entity_poly.pdbx_seq_one_letter_code
_entity_poly.pdbx_strand_id
1 'polypeptide(L)' 'MDGYYLIVQQERDLSNYIEEKTNVKHESPQAFYFVKGQAIWNASHSDINVTTLANAEE' A
#
# COMPACT_ATOMS: atom_id res chain seq x y z
N MET A 1 2.54 -11.91 9.72
CA MET A 1 1.94 -10.92 8.81
C MET A 1 2.09 -11.46 7.40
N ASP A 2 0.98 -11.80 6.76
CA ASP A 2 0.99 -12.17 5.35
C ASP A 2 0.80 -10.89 4.52
N GLY A 3 1.76 -10.61 3.64
CA GLY A 3 1.73 -9.47 2.74
C GLY A 3 1.38 -9.90 1.32
N TYR A 4 0.66 -9.05 0.61
CA TYR A 4 0.43 -9.19 -0.83
C TYR A 4 1.22 -8.11 -1.56
N TYR A 5 1.72 -8.43 -2.74
CA TYR A 5 2.35 -7.45 -3.63
C TYR A 5 1.85 -7.63 -5.05
N LEU A 6 1.92 -6.54 -5.81
CA LEU A 6 1.70 -6.55 -7.25
C LEU A 6 2.90 -5.89 -7.93
N ILE A 7 3.21 -6.31 -9.14
CA ILE A 7 4.25 -5.67 -9.95
C ILE A 7 3.57 -4.61 -10.81
N VAL A 8 3.80 -3.33 -10.49
CA VAL A 8 3.12 -2.17 -11.13
C VAL A 8 3.22 -2.20 -12.65
N GLN A 9 4.36 -2.64 -13.19
CA GLN A 9 4.54 -2.70 -14.65
C GLN A 9 3.69 -3.79 -15.32
N GLN A 10 3.32 -4.84 -14.58
CA GLN A 10 2.52 -5.97 -15.10
C GLN A 10 1.03 -5.75 -14.84
N GLU A 11 0.69 -5.17 -13.70
CA GLU A 11 -0.69 -5.06 -13.20
C GLU A 11 -1.13 -3.59 -13.11
N ARG A 12 -1.04 -2.86 -14.23
CA ARG A 12 -1.33 -1.42 -14.27
C ARG A 12 -2.78 -1.10 -13.88
N ASP A 13 -3.73 -1.90 -14.34
CA ASP A 13 -5.15 -1.71 -14.05
C ASP A 13 -5.44 -1.86 -12.56
N LEU A 14 -4.83 -2.87 -11.91
CA LEU A 14 -4.92 -3.06 -10.47
C LEU A 14 -4.26 -1.90 -9.70
N SER A 15 -3.09 -1.44 -10.15
CA SER A 15 -2.42 -0.29 -9.55
C SER A 15 -3.27 0.98 -9.61
N ASN A 16 -3.91 1.24 -10.75
CA ASN A 16 -4.82 2.39 -10.92
C ASN A 16 -6.07 2.24 -10.04
N TYR A 17 -6.64 1.04 -9.96
CA TYR A 17 -7.78 0.75 -9.09
C TYR A 17 -7.46 1.03 -7.60
N ILE A 18 -6.25 0.70 -7.14
CA ILE A 18 -5.83 0.98 -5.76
C ILE A 18 -5.77 2.50 -5.51
N GLU A 19 -5.24 3.28 -6.45
CA GLU A 19 -5.24 4.76 -6.35
C GLU A 19 -6.67 5.30 -6.25
N GLU A 20 -7.58 4.88 -7.13
CA GLU A 20 -8.99 5.30 -7.08
C GLU A 20 -9.69 4.88 -5.78
N LYS A 21 -9.43 3.64 -5.32
CA LYS A 21 -10.09 3.05 -4.15
C LYS A 21 -9.63 3.70 -2.84
N THR A 22 -8.36 4.06 -2.76
CA THR A 22 -7.76 4.64 -1.55
C THR A 22 -7.70 6.16 -1.60
N ASN A 23 -7.88 6.75 -2.78
CA ASN A 23 -7.67 8.17 -3.06
C ASN A 23 -6.24 8.65 -2.68
N VAL A 24 -5.28 7.72 -2.68
CA VAL A 24 -3.86 7.97 -2.47
C VAL A 24 -3.16 7.84 -3.81
N LYS A 25 -2.47 8.90 -4.24
CA LYS A 25 -1.75 8.92 -5.50
C LYS A 25 -0.75 7.76 -5.58
N HIS A 26 -0.68 7.13 -6.74
CA HIS A 26 0.27 6.05 -6.97
C HIS A 26 1.73 6.48 -6.78
N GLU A 27 2.47 5.69 -6.02
CA GLU A 27 3.93 5.75 -5.87
C GLU A 27 4.55 4.35 -5.98
N SER A 28 5.86 4.25 -6.21
CA SER A 28 6.55 2.96 -6.29
C SER A 28 7.99 3.06 -5.77
N PRO A 29 8.36 2.34 -4.69
CA PRO A 29 7.52 1.40 -3.93
C PRO A 29 6.48 2.13 -3.05
N GLN A 30 5.33 1.50 -2.85
CA GLN A 30 4.23 1.98 -2.01
C GLN A 30 3.60 0.80 -1.26
N ALA A 31 3.25 1.02 0.01
CA ALA A 31 2.61 0.03 0.88
C ALA A 31 1.32 0.59 1.47
N PHE A 32 0.35 -0.29 1.67
CA PHE A 32 -0.95 0.03 2.28
C PHE A 32 -1.26 -0.99 3.37
N TYR A 33 -1.88 -0.52 4.46
CA TYR A 33 -2.46 -1.37 5.47
C TYR A 33 -3.98 -1.21 5.47
N PHE A 34 -4.68 -2.32 5.23
CA PHE A 34 -6.13 -2.35 5.11
C PHE A 34 -6.77 -3.02 6.33
N VAL A 35 -7.71 -2.33 6.96
CA VAL A 35 -8.55 -2.89 8.03
C VAL A 35 -10.00 -2.83 7.58
N LYS A 36 -10.68 -3.98 7.57
CA LYS A 36 -12.08 -4.11 7.14
C LYS A 36 -12.36 -3.49 5.74
N GLY A 37 -11.39 -3.61 4.83
CA GLY A 37 -11.49 -3.12 3.45
C GLY A 37 -11.21 -1.62 3.27
N GLN A 38 -10.78 -0.92 4.32
CA GLN A 38 -10.39 0.49 4.26
C GLN A 38 -8.88 0.64 4.48
N ALA A 39 -8.20 1.43 3.64
CA ALA A 39 -6.80 1.79 3.85
C ALA A 39 -6.70 2.76 5.03
N ILE A 40 -6.17 2.30 6.16
CA ILE A 40 -6.01 3.13 7.36
C ILE A 40 -4.59 3.73 7.46
N TRP A 41 -3.65 3.16 6.72
CA TRP A 41 -2.27 3.63 6.66
C TRP A 41 -1.68 3.37 5.26
N ASN A 42 -0.77 4.24 4.84
CA ASN A 42 0.04 4.08 3.64
C ASN A 42 1.41 4.74 3.83
N ALA A 43 2.41 4.24 3.11
CA ALA A 43 3.74 4.86 3.02
C ALA A 43 4.40 4.53 1.68
N SER A 44 5.43 5.30 1.31
CA SER A 44 6.19 5.09 0.08
C SER A 44 7.69 5.23 0.29
N HIS A 45 8.47 4.70 -0.65
CA HIS A 45 9.93 4.85 -0.69
C HIS A 45 10.62 4.50 0.65
N SER A 46 11.32 5.47 1.27
CA SER A 46 12.07 5.29 2.53
C SER A 46 11.18 5.13 3.76
N ASP A 47 9.92 5.56 3.68
CA ASP A 47 8.98 5.48 4.79
C ASP A 47 8.42 4.07 4.96
N ILE A 48 8.70 3.17 3.99
CA ILE A 48 8.41 1.74 4.11
C ILE A 48 9.59 1.04 4.79
N ASN A 49 9.44 0.74 6.08
CA ASN A 49 10.41 -0.06 6.83
C ASN A 49 9.70 -0.88 7.91
N VAL A 50 10.44 -1.79 8.55
CA VAL A 50 9.88 -2.72 9.54
C VAL A 50 9.21 -1.98 10.71
N THR A 51 9.80 -0.86 11.14
CA THR A 51 9.26 -0.06 12.25
C THR A 51 7.93 0.59 11.87
N THR A 52 7.84 1.21 10.69
CA THR A 52 6.61 1.87 10.25
C THR A 52 5.50 0.88 9.95
N LEU A 53 5.83 -0.31 9.46
CA LEU A 53 4.88 -1.41 9.25
C LEU A 53 4.34 -1.97 10.58
N ALA A 54 5.20 -2.19 11.58
CA ALA A 54 4.77 -2.68 12.89
C ALA A 54 3.82 -1.70 13.58
N ASN A 55 4.13 -0.41 13.53
CA ASN A 55 3.28 0.64 14.11
C ASN A 55 1.92 0.79 13.41
N ALA A 56 1.79 0.36 12.15
CA ALA A 56 0.53 0.44 11.43
C ALA A 56 -0.49 -0.61 11.92
N GLU A 57 -0.03 -1.69 12.56
CA GLU A 57 -0.89 -2.78 13.07
C GLU A 57 -1.47 -2.51 14.47
N GLU A 58 -0.90 -1.58 15.23
CA GLU A 58 -1.35 -1.19 16.58
C GLU A 58 -2.63 -0.33 16.55
#